data_AF-A0A932TK96-F1
#
_entry.id   AF-A0A932TK96-F1
#
_cell.length_a   1.000
_cell.length_b   1.000
_cell.length_c   1.000
_cell.angle_alpha   90.00
_cell.angle_beta   90.00
_cell.angle_gamma   90.00
#
_symmetry.space_group_name_H-M   'P 1'
#
loop_
_entity.id
_entity.type
_entity.pdbx_description
1 polymer ?
#
loop_
_entity_poly.entity_id
_entity_poly.type
_entity_poly.pdbx_seq_one_letter_code
_entity_poly.pdbx_strand_id
1 'polypeptide(L)' 'MRSLQVELPEKLSEELEAVVREGWFDSSEEVVRQALREFLRRHRLELVEQQQREDIAWALRQRGAAG' A
#
# COMPACT_ATOMS: atom_id res chain seq x y z
N MET A 1 -16.49 -7.33 7.80
CA MET A 1 -15.94 -6.51 6.70
C MET A 1 -16.23 -5.04 7.02
N ARG A 2 -15.35 -4.11 6.60
CA ARG A 2 -15.62 -2.66 6.67
C ARG A 2 -15.71 -2.12 5.25
N SER A 3 -16.65 -1.21 5.00
CA SER A 3 -16.83 -0.54 3.71
C SER A 3 -16.05 0.77 3.68
N LEU A 4 -15.46 1.07 2.54
CA LEU A 4 -14.83 2.34 2.23
C LEU A 4 -15.50 2.89 0.98
N GLN A 5 -15.98 4.14 1.05
CA GLN A 5 -16.46 4.88 -0.11
C GLN A 5 -15.38 5.87 -0.52
N VAL A 6 -15.02 5.86 -1.79
CA VAL A 6 -14.01 6.75 -2.37
C VAL A 6 -14.51 7.23 -3.72
N GLU A 7 -14.33 8.51 -3.99
CA GLU A 7 -14.54 9.07 -5.32
C GLU A 7 -13.29 8.79 -6.16
N LEU A 8 -13.51 8.30 -7.38
CA LEU A 8 -12.46 8.00 -8.34
C LEU A 8 -12.57 8.98 -9.51
N PRO A 9 -11.43 9.46 -10.06
CA PRO A 9 -11.44 10.21 -11.31
C PRO A 9 -12.11 9.39 -12.42
N GLU A 10 -12.89 10.06 -13.28
CA GLU A 10 -13.65 9.43 -14.38
C GLU A 10 -12.83 8.40 -15.16
N LYS A 11 -11.63 8.80 -15.61
CA LYS A 11 -10.72 7.96 -16.37
C LYS A 11 -10.31 6.69 -15.61
N LEU A 12 -10.08 6.79 -14.31
CA LEU A 12 -9.69 5.64 -13.49
C LEU A 12 -10.86 4.66 -13.32
N SER A 13 -12.08 5.20 -13.20
CA SER A 13 -13.31 4.40 -13.19
C SER A 13 -13.52 3.67 -14.52
N GLU A 14 -13.27 4.32 -15.65
CA GLU A 14 -13.35 3.70 -16.98
C GLU A 14 -12.35 2.55 -17.15
N GLU A 15 -11.09 2.75 -16.73
CA GLU A 15 -10.05 1.72 -16.76
C GLU A 15 -10.41 0.53 -15.85
N LEU A 16 -10.97 0.81 -14.67
CA LEU A 16 -11.46 -0.20 -13.73
C LEU A 16 -12.60 -1.03 -14.31
N GLU A 17 -13.56 -0.40 -15.00
CA GLU A 17 -14.64 -1.12 -15.67
C GLU A 17 -14.15 -1.94 -16.87
N ALA A 18 -13.16 -1.45 -17.61
CA ALA A 18 -12.60 -2.15 -18.76
C ALA A 18 -12.00 -3.50 -18.36
N VAL A 19 -11.21 -3.56 -17.28
CA VAL A 19 -10.58 -4.82 -16.83
C VAL A 19 -11.59 -5.86 -16.35
N VAL A 20 -12.71 -5.42 -15.77
CA VAL A 20 -13.82 -6.31 -15.39
C VAL A 20 -14.55 -6.80 -16.64
N ARG A 21 -14.84 -5.90 -17.59
CA ARG A 21 -15.54 -6.21 -18.84
C ARG A 21 -14.74 -7.20 -19.71
N GLU A 22 -13.42 -7.10 -19.70
CA GLU A 22 -12.52 -8.02 -20.39
C GLU A 22 -12.38 -9.37 -19.69
N GLY A 23 -12.98 -9.56 -18.51
CA GLY A 23 -13.00 -10.83 -17.78
C GLY A 23 -11.74 -11.13 -16.98
N TRP A 24 -10.88 -10.14 -16.74
CA TRP A 24 -9.67 -10.31 -15.91
C TRP A 24 -10.02 -10.41 -14.42
N PHE A 25 -11.14 -9.79 -14.02
CA PHE A 25 -11.63 -9.78 -12.65
C PHE A 25 -13.16 -9.90 -12.61
N ASP A 26 -13.68 -10.51 -11.54
CA ASP A 26 -15.11 -10.74 -11.37
C ASP A 26 -15.89 -9.46 -11.03
N SER A 27 -15.25 -8.46 -10.42
CA SER A 27 -15.89 -7.19 -10.06
C SER A 27 -14.89 -6.06 -9.82
N SER A 28 -15.36 -4.82 -9.86
CA SER A 28 -14.55 -3.63 -9.55
C SER A 28 -14.02 -3.66 -8.11
N GLU A 29 -14.78 -4.21 -7.16
CA GLU A 29 -14.35 -4.39 -5.77
C GLU A 29 -13.25 -5.44 -5.61
N GLU A 30 -13.22 -6.47 -6.47
CA GLU A 30 -12.10 -7.43 -6.57
C GLU A 30 -10.81 -6.69 -6.92
N VAL A 31 -10.85 -5.87 -7.98
CA VAL A 31 -9.70 -5.10 -8.48
C VAL A 31 -9.19 -4.14 -7.41
N VAL A 32 -10.08 -3.36 -6.79
CA VAL A 32 -9.70 -2.39 -5.74
C VAL A 32 -9.08 -3.10 -4.53
N ARG A 33 -9.64 -4.25 -4.10
CA ARG A 33 -9.06 -5.03 -2.99
C ARG A 33 -7.68 -5.59 -3.34
N GLN A 34 -7.47 -6.05 -4.57
CA GLN A 34 -6.17 -6.55 -5.01
C GLN A 34 -5.14 -5.43 -5.12
N ALA A 35 -5.50 -4.30 -5.73
CA ALA A 35 -4.65 -3.12 -5.85
C ALA A 35 -4.21 -2.60 -4.46
N LEU A 36 -5.14 -2.52 -3.51
CA LEU A 36 -4.84 -2.08 -2.14
C LEU A 36 -3.90 -3.06 -1.44
N ARG A 37 -4.11 -4.37 -1.57
CA ARG A 37 -3.20 -5.38 -0.99
C ARG A 37 -1.80 -5.27 -1.58
N GLU A 38 -1.69 -5.15 -2.91
CA GLU A 38 -0.41 -5.06 -3.59
C GLU A 38 0.34 -3.79 -3.23
N PHE A 39 -0.36 -2.65 -3.17
CA PHE A 39 0.19 -1.38 -2.70
C PHE A 39 0.75 -1.51 -1.28
N LEU A 40 -0.05 -2.00 -0.33
CA LEU A 40 0.39 -2.17 1.06
C LEU A 40 1.57 -3.15 1.16
N ARG A 41 1.55 -4.25 0.39
CA ARG A 41 2.62 -5.24 0.38
C ARG A 41 3.93 -4.63 -0.12
N ARG A 42 3.87 -3.83 -1.20
CA ARG A 42 5.04 -3.17 -1.80
C ARG A 42 5.66 -2.15 -0.85
N HIS A 43 4.85 -1.33 -0.19
CA HIS A 43 5.32 -0.31 0.73
C HIS A 43 5.67 -0.84 2.12
N ARG A 44 5.21 -2.04 2.50
CA ARG A 44 5.59 -2.66 3.78
C ARG A 44 7.09 -2.89 3.89
N LEU A 45 7.77 -3.24 2.79
CA LEU A 45 9.22 -3.43 2.79
C LEU A 45 9.96 -2.12 3.01
N GLU A 46 9.51 -1.03 2.39
CA GLU A 46 10.07 0.31 2.58
C GLU A 46 9.87 0.79 4.02
N LEU A 47 8.69 0.55 4.60
CA LEU A 47 8.42 0.89 6.00
C LEU A 47 9.31 0.10 6.97
N VAL A 48 9.50 -1.19 6.73
CA VAL A 48 10.37 -2.04 7.55
C VAL A 48 11.83 -1.59 7.45
N GLU A 49 12.29 -1.22 6.26
CA GLU A 49 13.65 -0.71 6.06
C GLU A 49 13.86 0.62 6.80
N GLN A 50 12.90 1.56 6.70
CA GLN A 50 12.98 2.83 7.41
C GLN A 50 13.00 2.61 8.94
N GLN A 51 12.13 1.75 9.45
CA GLN A 51 12.07 1.46 10.89
C GLN A 51 13.39 0.86 11.40
N GLN A 52 14.01 -0.07 10.65
CA GLN A 52 15.31 -0.65 11.01
C GLN A 52 16.42 0.41 11.03
N ARG A 53 16.43 1.33 10.06
CA ARG A 53 17.41 2.43 10.01
C ARG A 53 17.25 3.38 11.20
N GLU A 54 16.01 3.69 11.58
CA GLU A 54 15.70 4.51 12.75
C GLU A 54 16.16 3.86 14.05
N ASP A 55 15.94 2.55 14.21
CA ASP A 55 16.38 1.78 15.37
C ASP A 55 17.91 1.74 15.50
N ILE A 56 18.62 1.51 14.38
CA ILE A 56 20.09 1.55 14.35
C ILE A 56 20.60 2.96 14.70
N ALA A 57 20.02 4.00 14.11
CA ALA A 57 20.41 5.38 14.37
C ALA A 57 20.16 5.77 15.84
N TRP A 58 19.07 5.31 16.42
CA TRP A 58 18.78 5.48 17.84
C TRP A 58 19.80 4.77 18.72
N ALA A 59 20.14 3.51 18.43
CA ALA A 59 21.12 2.73 19.19
C ALA A 59 22.53 3.37 19.15
N LEU A 60 22.93 3.90 17.99
CA LEU A 60 24.19 4.63 17.83
C LEU A 60 24.21 5.93 18.64
N ARG A 61 23.10 6.69 18.65
CA ARG A 61 22.98 7.88 19.52
C ARG A 61 23.06 7.54 21.01
N GLN A 62 22.44 6.44 21.44
CA GLN A 62 22.50 6.01 22.84
C GLN A 62 23.91 5.57 23.25
N ARG A 63 24.65 4.83 22.39
CA ARG A 63 26.04 4.44 22.69
C ARG A 63 27.00 5.64 22.70
N GLY A 64 26.75 6.67 21.90
CA GLY A 64 27.55 7.90 21.90
C GLY A 64 27.26 8.84 23.07
N ALA A 65 26.07 8.79 23.67
CA ALA A 65 25.68 9.64 24.80
C ALA A 65 26.12 9.09 26.18
N ALA A 66 26.68 7.88 26.22
CA ALA A 66 27.15 7.21 27.43
C ALA A 66 28.69 7.22 27.58
N GLY A 67 29.41 8.00 26.77
CA GLY A 67 30.87 8.12 26.75
C GLY A 67 31.36 9.50 27.14
#